data_AF-A0A8H3CM93-F1
#
_entry.id   AF-A0A8H3CM93-F1
#
_cell.length_a   1.000
_cell.length_b   1.000
_cell.length_c   1.000
_cell.angle_alpha   90.00
_cell.angle_beta   90.00
_cell.angle_gamma   90.00
#
_symmetry.space_group_name_H-M   'P 1'
#
loop_
_entity.id
_entity.type
_entity.pdbx_description
1 polymer ?
#
loop_
_entity_poly.entity_id
_entity_poly.type
_entity_poly.pdbx_seq_one_letter_code
_entity_poly.pdbx_strand_id
1 'polypeptide(L)'
;MTSPILLVDSYSYLAYISGQSRIHDDQPVRYLSTSTCTQPLPKVIVPFAPPNLIQHLAAAIVAECEYLQIQATALLIPTRHIPAPAPPKPTEYGTSDDLPPGLASLEAVAQAVMSIFDVPLGQLGWNASRVGQRSTALGAQSRARHLDIGEGSMYI
;
A
#
# COMPACT_ATOMS: atom_id res chain seq x y z
N MET A 1 -4.29 -7.15 -27.49
CA MET A 1 -3.46 -7.25 -26.27
C MET A 1 -4.13 -6.39 -25.22
N THR A 2 -4.61 -7.00 -24.13
CA THR A 2 -5.17 -6.29 -22.99
C THR A 2 -4.01 -5.73 -22.16
N SER A 3 -4.08 -4.46 -21.79
CA SER A 3 -3.07 -3.85 -20.91
C SER A 3 -3.19 -4.43 -19.50
N PRO A 4 -2.07 -4.72 -18.80
CA PRO A 4 -2.12 -5.21 -17.43
C PRO A 4 -2.67 -4.12 -16.49
N ILE A 5 -3.38 -4.54 -15.45
CA ILE A 5 -3.90 -3.66 -14.40
C ILE A 5 -2.94 -3.69 -13.22
N LEU A 6 -2.48 -2.52 -12.77
CA LEU A 6 -1.69 -2.39 -11.56
C LEU A 6 -2.49 -1.61 -10.51
N LEU A 7 -2.58 -2.19 -9.32
CA LEU A 7 -3.16 -1.54 -8.15
C LEU A 7 -2.04 -1.27 -7.15
N VAL A 8 -2.02 -0.07 -6.59
CA VAL A 8 -1.13 0.28 -5.48
C VAL A 8 -2.01 0.59 -4.30
N ASP A 9 -1.86 -0.18 -3.24
CA ASP A 9 -2.59 -0.02 -2.00
C ASP A 9 -1.63 -0.08 -0.82
N SER A 10 -2.14 0.19 0.37
CA SER A 10 -1.41 0.07 1.62
C SER A 10 -1.88 -1.12 2.44
N TYR A 11 -1.01 -1.63 3.30
CA TYR A 11 -1.42 -2.59 4.33
C TYR A 11 -0.90 -2.15 5.69
N SER A 12 -1.77 -2.21 6.69
CA SER A 12 -1.42 -1.92 8.07
C SER A 12 -0.56 -3.04 8.63
N TYR A 13 0.63 -2.70 9.15
CA TYR A 13 1.53 -3.68 9.75
C TYR A 13 1.66 -3.57 11.29
N LEU A 14 1.04 -2.54 11.89
CA LEU A 14 0.98 -2.33 13.34
C LEU A 14 -0.15 -3.16 13.99
N ALA A 15 -0.12 -3.58 15.26
CA ALA A 15 0.93 -3.78 16.28
C ALA A 15 0.34 -4.51 17.53
N TYR A 16 -0.80 -5.21 17.40
CA TYR A 16 -1.52 -5.78 18.55
C TYR A 16 -1.31 -7.30 18.74
N ILE A 17 -0.70 -7.96 17.77
CA ILE A 17 -0.46 -9.42 17.80
C ILE A 17 1.02 -9.82 17.76
N SER A 18 1.93 -8.85 17.62
CA SER A 18 3.37 -9.10 17.69
C SER A 18 3.82 -9.10 19.15
N GLY A 19 4.33 -10.22 19.65
CA GLY A 19 5.03 -10.28 20.94
C GLY A 19 6.40 -9.56 20.93
N GLN A 20 6.82 -8.99 19.80
CA GLN A 20 8.06 -8.23 19.68
C GLN A 20 7.82 -6.76 20.00
N SER A 21 8.59 -6.23 20.94
CA SER A 21 8.46 -4.85 21.47
C SER A 21 8.93 -3.76 20.50
N ARG A 22 9.38 -4.11 19.29
CA ARG A 22 9.90 -3.16 18.31
C ARG A 22 9.21 -3.33 16.97
N ILE A 23 8.51 -2.27 16.58
CA ILE A 23 8.05 -2.03 15.21
C ILE A 23 9.32 -1.99 14.35
N HIS A 24 9.55 -3.01 13.53
CA HIS A 24 10.60 -2.93 12.52
C HIS A 24 10.17 -1.94 11.43
N ASP A 25 11.03 -0.97 11.12
CA ASP A 25 10.86 -0.04 10.00
C ASP A 25 10.83 -0.75 8.63
N ASP A 26 11.39 -1.96 8.55
CA ASP A 26 11.62 -2.70 7.29
C ASP A 26 10.57 -3.78 7.03
N GLN A 27 9.28 -3.46 7.09
CA GLN A 27 8.31 -4.38 6.50
C GLN A 27 8.46 -4.39 4.96
N PRO A 28 8.38 -5.56 4.31
CA PRO A 28 8.56 -5.63 2.87
C PRO A 28 7.30 -5.13 2.15
N VAL A 29 7.49 -4.61 0.94
CA VAL A 29 6.39 -4.45 -0.02
C VAL A 29 5.88 -5.84 -0.37
N ARG A 30 4.56 -5.99 -0.44
CA ARG A 30 3.92 -7.26 -0.77
C ARG A 30 3.22 -7.20 -2.10
N TYR A 31 3.05 -8.34 -2.77
CA TYR A 31 2.28 -8.39 -4.00
C TYR A 31 1.26 -9.53 -4.01
N LEU A 32 0.15 -9.30 -4.71
CA LEU A 32 -0.80 -10.33 -5.11
C LEU A 32 -1.06 -10.16 -6.60
N SER A 33 -0.86 -11.21 -7.38
CA SER A 33 -1.08 -11.18 -8.83
C SER A 33 -2.07 -12.24 -9.25
N THR A 34 -2.78 -12.00 -10.35
CA THR A 34 -3.62 -13.01 -10.99
C THR A 34 -2.78 -14.13 -11.58
N SER A 35 -3.36 -15.32 -11.71
CA SER A 35 -2.69 -16.51 -12.25
C SER A 35 -2.16 -16.33 -13.68
N THR A 36 -2.73 -15.38 -14.42
CA THR A 36 -2.33 -15.04 -15.79
C THR A 36 -1.14 -14.07 -15.83
N CYS A 37 -0.72 -13.51 -14.69
CA CYS A 37 0.42 -12.62 -14.60
C CYS A 37 1.73 -13.42 -14.41
N THR A 38 2.58 -13.41 -15.43
CA THR A 38 3.87 -14.13 -15.43
C THR A 38 5.08 -13.21 -15.29
N GLN A 39 4.86 -11.93 -14.98
CA GLN A 39 5.92 -10.93 -14.99
C GLN A 39 6.80 -11.06 -13.74
N PRO A 40 8.12 -11.10 -13.88
CA PRO A 40 9.02 -11.18 -12.74
C PRO A 40 9.03 -9.86 -11.96
N LEU A 41 8.80 -9.96 -10.65
CA LEU A 41 8.87 -8.83 -9.72
C LEU A 41 10.26 -8.75 -9.05
N PRO A 42 10.68 -7.57 -8.56
CA PRO A 42 11.90 -7.42 -7.78
C PRO A 42 11.92 -8.36 -6.57
N LYS A 43 13.07 -8.99 -6.28
CA LYS A 43 13.23 -9.96 -5.17
C LYS A 43 12.94 -9.38 -3.78
N VAL A 44 12.95 -8.05 -3.65
CA VAL A 44 12.66 -7.33 -2.41
C VAL A 44 11.16 -7.34 -2.10
N ILE A 45 10.31 -7.53 -3.12
CA ILE A 45 8.87 -7.63 -2.97
C ILE A 45 8.51 -9.09 -2.73
N VAL A 46 7.76 -9.34 -1.67
CA VAL A 46 7.40 -10.69 -1.26
C VAL A 46 5.94 -11.00 -1.58
N PRO A 47 5.58 -12.27 -1.80
CA PRO A 47 4.18 -12.64 -1.97
C PRO A 47 3.32 -12.23 -0.77
N PHE A 48 2.06 -11.94 -1.03
CA PHE A 48 1.05 -11.73 -0.01
C PHE A 48 0.95 -12.96 0.90
N ALA A 49 0.98 -12.73 2.21
CA ALA A 49 0.84 -13.77 3.22
C ALA A 49 0.08 -13.23 4.44
N PRO A 50 -0.68 -14.08 5.16
CA PRO A 50 -1.30 -13.70 6.43
C PRO A 50 -0.27 -13.15 7.44
N PRO A 51 -0.65 -12.24 8.36
CA PRO A 51 -2.01 -11.78 8.68
C PRO A 51 -2.51 -10.59 7.85
N ASN A 52 -1.80 -10.23 6.77
CA ASN A 52 -2.20 -9.10 5.95
C ASN A 52 -3.55 -9.38 5.30
N LEU A 53 -4.38 -8.34 5.19
CA LEU A 53 -5.66 -8.40 4.50
C LEU A 53 -5.64 -7.35 3.40
N ILE A 54 -5.91 -7.77 2.17
CA ILE A 54 -6.28 -6.82 1.12
C ILE A 54 -7.75 -6.50 1.38
N GLN A 55 -8.02 -5.24 1.68
CA GLN A 55 -9.37 -4.82 2.04
C GLN A 55 -10.05 -4.11 0.87
N HIS A 56 -11.38 -4.06 0.95
CA HIS A 56 -12.22 -3.20 0.13
C HIS A 56 -12.03 -3.42 -1.39
N LEU A 57 -11.71 -2.34 -2.10
CA LEU A 57 -11.75 -2.22 -3.54
C LEU A 57 -10.62 -3.00 -4.22
N ALA A 58 -9.42 -3.01 -3.64
CA ALA A 58 -8.28 -3.70 -4.22
C ALA A 58 -8.55 -5.22 -4.30
N ALA A 59 -9.13 -5.81 -3.26
CA ALA A 59 -9.50 -7.22 -3.24
C ALA A 59 -10.57 -7.54 -4.29
N ALA A 60 -11.61 -6.69 -4.39
CA ALA A 60 -12.67 -6.87 -5.37
C ALA A 60 -12.15 -6.80 -6.81
N ILE A 61 -11.30 -5.82 -7.13
CA ILE A 61 -10.72 -5.69 -8.48
C ILE A 61 -9.84 -6.90 -8.81
N VAL A 62 -8.95 -7.33 -7.91
CA VAL A 62 -8.09 -8.50 -8.18
C VAL A 62 -8.91 -9.77 -8.36
N ALA A 63 -9.95 -9.97 -7.54
CA ALA A 63 -10.83 -11.14 -7.65
C ALA A 63 -11.60 -11.15 -8.98
N GLU A 64 -12.16 -10.01 -9.40
CA GLU A 64 -12.82 -9.88 -10.69
C GLU A 64 -11.84 -10.08 -11.86
N CYS A 65 -10.62 -9.54 -11.75
CA CYS A 65 -9.59 -9.76 -12.76
C CYS A 65 -9.20 -11.24 -12.87
N GLU A 66 -9.09 -11.95 -11.76
CA GLU A 66 -8.85 -13.39 -11.76
C GLU A 66 -10.01 -14.13 -12.43
N TYR A 67 -11.26 -13.80 -12.09
CA TYR A 67 -12.45 -14.40 -12.71
C TYR A 67 -12.50 -14.16 -14.23
N LEU A 68 -12.22 -12.94 -14.67
CA LEU A 68 -12.20 -12.54 -16.08
C LEU A 68 -10.92 -12.91 -16.81
N GLN A 69 -9.95 -13.54 -16.14
CA GLN A 69 -8.63 -13.90 -16.68
C GLN A 69 -7.85 -12.70 -17.23
N ILE A 70 -8.02 -11.54 -16.60
CA ILE A 70 -7.30 -10.30 -16.88
C ILE A 70 -6.02 -10.28 -16.02
N GLN A 71 -4.91 -9.87 -16.63
CA GLN A 71 -3.66 -9.71 -15.92
C GLN A 71 -3.77 -8.53 -14.95
N ALA A 72 -3.69 -8.80 -13.66
CA ALA A 72 -3.70 -7.79 -12.62
C ALA A 72 -2.66 -8.09 -11.54
N THR A 73 -2.04 -7.05 -11.00
CA THR A 73 -1.15 -7.13 -9.85
C THR A 73 -1.49 -6.03 -8.86
N ALA A 74 -1.64 -6.38 -7.59
CA ALA A 74 -1.72 -5.46 -6.47
C ALA A 74 -0.38 -5.41 -5.75
N LEU A 75 0.17 -4.21 -5.58
CA LEU A 75 1.35 -3.91 -4.78
C LEU A 75 0.90 -3.26 -3.47
N LEU A 76 1.31 -3.83 -2.35
CA LEU A 76 0.90 -3.41 -1.01
C LEU A 76 2.10 -2.80 -0.28
N ILE A 77 1.97 -1.52 0.03
CA ILE A 77 2.98 -0.73 0.73
C ILE A 77 2.71 -0.82 2.24
N PRO A 78 3.69 -1.21 3.06
CA PRO A 78 3.52 -1.22 4.50
C PRO A 78 3.29 0.19 5.02
N THR A 79 2.21 0.39 5.77
CA THR A 79 1.92 1.64 6.46
C THR A 79 1.77 1.42 7.95
N ARG A 80 2.28 2.41 8.71
CA ARG A 80 1.92 2.58 10.11
C ARG A 80 0.57 3.27 10.10
N HIS A 81 -0.51 2.52 10.25
CA HIS A 81 -1.81 3.12 10.42
C HIS A 81 -2.48 2.54 11.64
N ILE A 82 -2.77 3.41 12.60
CA ILE A 82 -3.64 3.14 13.73
C ILE A 82 -4.98 3.81 13.38
N PRO A 83 -6.06 3.06 13.12
CA PRO A 83 -7.36 3.66 12.86
C PRO A 83 -7.81 4.46 14.09
N ALA A 84 -8.42 5.61 13.84
CA ALA A 84 -8.96 6.44 14.92
C ALA A 84 -10.22 5.77 15.54
N PRO A 85 -10.47 5.95 16.86
CA PRO A 85 -9.67 6.71 17.81
C PRO A 85 -8.41 5.95 18.23
N ALA A 86 -7.30 6.68 18.35
CA ALA A 86 -6.06 6.12 18.89
C ALA A 86 -6.32 5.54 20.29
N PRO A 87 -5.69 4.40 20.65
CA PRO A 87 -5.91 3.76 21.93
C PRO A 87 -5.65 4.75 23.09
N PRO A 88 -6.48 4.73 24.16
CA PRO A 88 -6.49 5.75 25.21
C PRO A 88 -5.26 5.75 26.13
N LYS A 89 -4.34 4.79 25.96
CA LYS A 89 -3.04 4.76 26.62
C LYS A 89 -1.96 4.84 25.55
N PRO A 90 -0.94 5.69 25.70
CA PRO A 90 0.26 5.55 24.91
C PRO A 90 0.90 4.22 25.31
N THR A 91 0.65 3.17 24.54
CA THR A 91 1.69 2.19 24.30
C THR A 91 2.93 2.97 23.86
N GLU A 92 4.12 2.58 24.31
CA GLU A 92 5.41 3.29 24.15
C GLU A 92 5.85 3.53 22.69
N TYR A 93 4.93 3.42 21.73
CA TYR A 93 5.06 3.86 20.36
C TYR A 93 5.16 5.38 20.34
N GLY A 94 6.36 5.86 19.99
CA GLY A 94 6.64 7.28 19.84
C GLY A 94 5.71 7.93 18.81
N THR A 95 5.71 9.26 18.76
CA THR A 95 4.93 10.16 17.88
C THR A 95 5.21 10.01 16.36
N SER A 96 5.55 8.80 15.92
CA SER A 96 6.05 8.37 14.62
C SER A 96 5.03 7.53 13.85
N ASP A 97 3.81 7.38 14.37
CA ASP A 97 2.81 6.48 13.77
C ASP A 97 2.22 6.99 12.45
N ASP A 98 2.42 8.26 12.09
CA ASP A 98 2.04 8.85 10.80
C ASP A 98 3.24 9.04 9.84
N LEU A 99 4.30 8.24 9.99
CA LEU A 99 5.45 8.34 9.08
C LEU A 99 5.06 7.84 7.68
N PRO A 100 5.44 8.59 6.62
CA PRO A 100 5.24 8.12 5.25
C PRO A 100 6.04 6.83 5.01
N PRO A 101 5.66 6.03 4.00
CA PRO A 101 6.44 4.85 3.61
C PRO A 101 7.90 5.21 3.37
N GLY A 102 8.80 4.31 3.79
CA GLY A 102 10.23 4.48 3.59
C GLY A 102 10.61 4.56 2.10
N LEU A 103 11.72 5.26 1.81
CA LEU A 103 12.26 5.41 0.44
C LEU A 103 12.44 4.06 -0.24
N ALA A 104 13.00 3.07 0.47
CA ALA A 104 13.28 1.73 -0.06
C ALA A 104 12.00 1.02 -0.53
N SER A 105 10.89 1.16 0.22
CA SER A 105 9.60 0.57 -0.15
C SER A 105 9.03 1.24 -1.40
N LEU A 106 9.11 2.57 -1.49
CA LEU A 106 8.63 3.30 -2.67
C LEU A 106 9.48 3.01 -3.91
N GLU A 107 10.80 2.89 -3.75
CA GLU A 107 11.70 2.50 -4.83
C GLU A 107 11.41 1.08 -5.32
N ALA A 108 11.18 0.13 -4.42
CA ALA A 108 10.78 -1.23 -4.79
C ALA A 108 9.46 -1.24 -5.59
N VAL A 109 8.46 -0.45 -5.18
CA VAL A 109 7.21 -0.30 -5.93
C VAL A 109 7.45 0.31 -7.31
N ALA A 110 8.26 1.37 -7.40
CA ALA A 110 8.58 1.99 -8.69
C ALA A 110 9.26 1.00 -9.64
N GLN A 111 10.20 0.19 -9.13
CA GLN A 111 10.84 -0.87 -9.91
C GLN A 111 9.84 -1.94 -10.37
N ALA A 112 8.88 -2.34 -9.52
CA ALA A 112 7.82 -3.26 -9.91
C ALA A 112 6.90 -2.69 -10.99
N VAL A 113 6.52 -1.41 -10.89
CA VAL A 113 5.74 -0.72 -11.93
C VAL A 113 6.47 -0.77 -13.26
N MET A 114 7.79 -0.51 -13.27
CA MET A 114 8.61 -0.63 -14.48
C MET A 114 8.55 -2.03 -15.07
N SER A 115 8.73 -3.06 -14.23
CA SER A 115 8.72 -4.46 -14.69
C SER A 115 7.36 -4.90 -15.24
N ILE A 116 6.25 -4.38 -14.68
CA ILE A 116 4.90 -4.75 -15.09
C ILE A 116 4.49 -4.08 -16.40
N PHE A 117 4.83 -2.81 -16.58
CA PHE A 117 4.45 -2.06 -17.78
C PHE A 117 5.52 -2.05 -18.87
N ASP A 118 6.71 -2.59 -18.60
CA ASP A 118 7.89 -2.50 -19.48
C ASP A 118 8.25 -1.04 -19.84
N VAL A 119 8.12 -0.15 -18.85
CA VAL A 119 8.35 1.30 -19.00
C VAL A 119 9.59 1.72 -18.22
N PRO A 120 10.51 2.50 -18.81
CA PRO A 120 11.70 2.97 -18.10
C PRO A 120 11.36 4.01 -17.02
N LEU A 121 12.13 4.00 -15.91
CA LEU A 121 11.93 4.86 -14.73
C LEU A 121 11.83 6.36 -15.07
N GLY A 122 12.60 6.81 -16.06
CA GLY A 122 12.61 8.20 -16.53
C GLY A 122 11.29 8.65 -17.15
N GLN A 123 10.48 7.72 -17.69
CA GLN A 123 9.14 8.02 -18.21
C GLN A 123 8.08 8.06 -17.11
N LEU A 124 8.32 7.38 -15.99
CA LEU A 124 7.43 7.44 -14.82
C LEU A 124 7.57 8.76 -14.03
N GLY A 125 8.54 9.60 -14.37
CA GLY A 125 8.81 10.84 -13.63
C GLY A 125 9.22 10.61 -12.18
N TRP A 126 9.67 9.39 -11.84
CA TRP A 126 10.12 9.04 -10.50
C TRP A 126 11.30 9.90 -10.09
N ASN A 127 11.22 10.49 -8.90
CA ASN A 127 12.27 11.32 -8.35
C ASN A 127 12.41 11.08 -6.84
N ALA A 128 13.48 10.38 -6.48
CA ALA A 128 13.80 10.04 -5.09
C ALA A 128 13.93 11.28 -4.19
N SER A 129 14.32 12.45 -4.72
CA SER A 129 14.48 13.68 -3.93
C SER A 129 13.14 14.31 -3.50
N ARG A 130 12.02 13.85 -4.06
CA ARG A 130 10.67 14.30 -3.66
C ARG A 130 10.09 13.50 -2.50
N VAL A 131 10.67 12.34 -2.17
CA VAL A 131 10.18 11.50 -1.08
C VAL A 131 10.46 12.20 0.26
N GLY A 132 9.42 12.36 1.08
CA GLY A 132 9.51 13.06 2.36
C GLY A 132 9.48 14.60 2.28
N GLN A 133 9.50 15.18 1.07
CA GLN A 133 9.18 16.60 0.93
C GLN A 133 7.67 16.79 1.08
N ARG A 134 7.24 17.50 2.13
CA ARG A 134 5.87 18.04 2.17
C ARG A 134 5.71 18.87 0.91
N SER A 135 4.71 18.55 0.09
CA SER A 135 4.39 19.35 -1.09
C SER A 135 4.08 20.77 -0.62
N THR A 136 5.05 21.68 -0.73
CA THR A 136 4.86 23.12 -0.47
C THR A 136 4.11 23.78 -1.62
N ALA A 137 3.23 23.04 -2.29
CA ALA A 137 2.30 23.57 -3.26
C ALA A 137 1.29 24.44 -2.51
N LEU A 138 1.68 25.71 -2.34
CA LEU A 138 0.80 26.83 -2.07
C LEU A 138 -0.50 26.68 -2.88
N GLY A 139 -1.61 26.44 -2.20
CA GLY A 139 -2.94 26.73 -2.75
C GLY A 139 -3.80 25.58 -3.27
N ALA A 140 -3.51 24.31 -3.00
CA ALA A 140 -4.55 23.28 -3.16
C ALA A 140 -5.51 23.33 -1.96
N GLN A 141 -6.56 24.16 -2.08
CA GLN A 141 -7.67 24.14 -1.13
C GLN A 141 -8.24 22.73 -1.05
N SER A 142 -7.91 22.01 0.03
CA SER A 142 -8.63 20.82 0.44
C SER A 142 -10.09 21.21 0.70
N ARG A 143 -10.92 21.08 -0.33
CA ARG A 143 -12.37 20.95 -0.20
C ARG A 143 -12.73 19.46 -0.15
N ALA A 144 -12.08 18.71 0.74
CA ALA A 144 -12.68 17.48 1.26
C ALA A 144 -13.64 17.89 2.39
N ARG A 145 -14.79 18.47 2.02
CA ARG A 145 -15.91 18.58 2.95
C ARG A 145 -16.42 17.16 3.17
N HIS A 146 -16.10 16.61 4.34
CA HIS A 146 -17.05 15.95 5.23
C HIS A 146 -18.19 15.21 4.50
N LEU A 147 -17.90 13.99 4.05
CA LEU A 147 -18.93 12.97 3.89
C LEU A 147 -18.68 11.96 5.01
N ASP A 148 -19.29 12.24 6.16
CA ASP A 148 -19.58 11.24 7.17
C ASP A 148 -20.43 10.15 6.52
N ILE A 149 -19.79 9.08 6.07
CA ILE A 149 -20.47 7.81 5.82
C ILE A 149 -20.27 7.01 7.10
N GLY A 150 -21.29 7.05 7.96
CA GLY A 150 -21.33 6.26 9.18
C GLY A 150 -21.18 4.78 8.86
N GLU A 151 -20.13 4.17 9.42
CA GLU A 151 -20.01 2.73 9.54
C GLU A 151 -21.18 2.19 10.36
N GLY A 152 -22.19 1.69 9.66
CA GLY A 152 -23.21 0.82 10.23
C GLY A 152 -22.61 -0.54 10.56
N SER A 153 -21.91 -0.64 11.69
CA SER A 153 -21.69 -1.92 12.37
C SER A 153 -22.92 -2.24 13.21
N MET A 154 -23.74 -3.20 12.78
CA MET A 154 -24.71 -3.84 13.66
C MET A 154 -24.71 -5.35 13.43
N TYR A 155 -24.25 -6.05 14.46
CA TYR A 155 -24.36 -7.50 14.65
C TYR A 155 -25.81 -7.96 14.47
N ILE A 156 -26.06 -9.00 13.67
CA ILE A 156 -26.30 -10.41 14.07
C ILE A 156 -25.94 -11.33 12.89
#